data_AF-A0A132T8S5-F1
#
_entry.id   AF-A0A132T8S5-F1
#
_cell.length_a   1.000
_cell.length_b   1.000
_cell.length_c   1.000
_cell.angle_alpha   90.00
_cell.angle_beta   90.00
_cell.angle_gamma   90.00
#
_symmetry.space_group_name_H-M   'P 1'
#
loop_
_entity.id
_entity.type
_entity.pdbx_description
1 polymer ?
#
loop_
_entity_poly.entity_id
_entity_poly.type
_entity_poly.pdbx_seq_one_letter_code
_entity_poly.pdbx_strand_id
1 'polypeptide(L)'
;MTVAHTETCGCRECLQREAARARDARYRQRVRDGLVVPKKRGPREAKSAAAIPLADLFTTPELPGALCRGQWDLFDLDQGRDHRAPETRHAEAIALCQQCPALTACTSWVESLPPQKLPTGVLAGRIITTEEK
;
A
#
# COMPACT_ATOMS: atom_id res chain seq x y z
N MET A 1 -47.37 -19.76 -24.80
CA MET A 1 -46.74 -21.06 -24.49
C MET A 1 -45.47 -20.80 -23.69
N THR A 2 -45.52 -21.09 -22.40
CA THR A 2 -44.49 -20.81 -21.39
C THR A 2 -43.41 -21.87 -21.47
N VAL A 3 -42.23 -21.53 -21.97
CA VAL A 3 -41.11 -22.48 -22.05
C VAL A 3 -40.35 -22.45 -20.71
N ALA A 4 -40.67 -23.38 -19.84
CA ALA A 4 -39.89 -23.67 -18.63
C ALA A 4 -38.52 -24.21 -19.04
N HIS A 5 -37.50 -23.35 -19.07
CA HIS A 5 -36.12 -23.77 -19.28
C HIS A 5 -35.53 -24.27 -17.95
N THR A 6 -35.86 -25.52 -17.59
CA THR A 6 -35.09 -26.31 -16.64
C THR A 6 -34.41 -27.45 -17.40
N GLU A 7 -33.52 -27.08 -18.32
CA GLU A 7 -32.55 -27.99 -18.90
C GLU A 7 -31.19 -27.32 -18.73
N THR A 8 -30.32 -27.97 -17.97
CA THR A 8 -28.95 -27.54 -17.68
C THR A 8 -28.19 -27.37 -19.00
N CYS A 9 -28.14 -26.15 -19.51
CA CYS A 9 -27.30 -25.81 -20.66
C CYS A 9 -25.85 -26.10 -20.26
N GLY A 10 -25.21 -27.10 -20.89
CA GLY A 10 -23.83 -27.52 -20.59
C GLY A 10 -22.75 -26.51 -20.98
N CYS A 11 -23.12 -25.25 -21.25
CA CYS A 11 -22.15 -24.20 -21.54
C CYS A 11 -21.34 -23.88 -20.26
N ARG A 12 -20.07 -23.51 -20.46
CA ARG A 12 -19.13 -23.21 -19.37
C ARG A 12 -19.70 -22.23 -18.35
N GLU A 13 -20.45 -21.24 -18.82
CA GLU A 13 -21.02 -20.21 -17.94
C GLU A 13 -22.18 -20.73 -17.07
N CYS A 14 -23.04 -21.60 -17.60
CA CYS A 14 -24.09 -22.24 -16.81
C CYS A 14 -23.51 -23.20 -15.76
N LEU A 15 -22.50 -24.01 -16.14
CA LEU A 15 -21.78 -24.86 -15.19
C LEU A 15 -21.10 -24.05 -14.09
N GLN A 16 -20.51 -22.90 -14.43
CA GLN A 16 -19.92 -21.99 -13.45
C GLN A 16 -20.96 -21.40 -12.50
N ARG A 17 -22.15 -21.03 -13.00
CA ARG A 17 -23.26 -20.52 -12.19
C ARG A 17 -23.83 -21.60 -11.27
N GLU A 18 -24.01 -22.82 -11.76
CA GLU A 18 -24.44 -23.96 -10.94
C GLU A 18 -23.42 -24.30 -9.86
N ALA A 19 -22.14 -24.36 -10.21
CA ALA A 19 -21.06 -24.57 -9.26
C ALA A 19 -21.01 -23.45 -8.22
N ALA A 20 -21.27 -22.19 -8.61
CA ALA A 20 -21.36 -21.07 -7.67
C ALA A 20 -22.54 -21.21 -6.70
N ARG A 21 -23.73 -21.60 -7.18
CA ARG A 21 -24.90 -21.89 -6.33
C ARG A 21 -24.62 -23.04 -5.38
N ALA A 22 -23.98 -24.12 -5.86
CA ALA A 22 -23.61 -25.25 -5.02
C ALA A 22 -22.61 -24.87 -3.93
N ARG A 23 -21.61 -24.02 -4.24
CA ARG A 23 -20.67 -23.48 -3.25
C ARG A 23 -21.36 -22.62 -2.21
N ASP A 24 -22.27 -21.73 -2.62
CA ASP A 24 -23.05 -20.88 -1.72
C ASP A 24 -23.95 -21.71 -0.80
N ALA A 25 -24.65 -22.72 -1.34
CA ALA A 25 -25.47 -23.63 -0.54
C ALA A 25 -24.65 -24.38 0.51
N ARG A 26 -23.47 -24.90 0.15
CA ARG A 26 -22.54 -25.54 1.10
C ARG A 26 -22.05 -24.58 2.17
N TYR A 27 -21.72 -23.33 1.80
CA TYR A 27 -21.31 -22.31 2.76
C TYR A 27 -22.44 -22.00 3.77
N ARG A 28 -23.67 -21.79 3.29
CA ARG A 28 -24.83 -21.53 4.16
C ARG A 28 -25.13 -22.70 5.09
N GLN A 29 -25.01 -23.93 4.60
CA GLN A 29 -25.18 -25.13 5.43
C GLN A 29 -24.13 -25.17 6.55
N ARG A 30 -22.86 -24.93 6.25
CA ARG A 30 -21.80 -24.86 7.26
C ARG A 30 -21.99 -23.75 8.30
N VAL A 31 -22.57 -22.62 7.91
CA VAL A 31 -22.96 -21.55 8.85
C VAL A 31 -24.09 -22.00 9.76
N ARG A 32 -25.12 -22.68 9.22
CA ARG A 32 -26.23 -23.24 10.00
C ARG A 32 -25.75 -24.31 10.99
N ASP A 33 -24.82 -25.15 10.56
CA ASP A 33 -24.24 -26.23 11.37
C ASP A 33 -23.20 -25.70 12.38
N GLY A 34 -22.96 -24.38 12.43
CA GLY A 34 -22.01 -23.75 13.35
C GLY A 34 -20.53 -24.01 13.03
N LEU A 35 -20.23 -24.67 11.91
CA LEU A 35 -18.88 -24.99 11.46
C LEU A 35 -18.12 -23.77 10.89
N VAL A 36 -18.85 -22.69 10.57
CA VAL A 36 -18.29 -21.43 10.09
C VAL A 36 -19.05 -20.27 10.72
N VAL A 37 -18.33 -19.38 11.40
CA VAL A 37 -18.89 -18.11 11.86
C VAL A 37 -18.76 -17.08 10.72
N PRO A 38 -19.87 -16.52 10.20
CA PRO A 38 -19.79 -15.49 9.17
C PRO A 38 -19.10 -14.25 9.75
N LYS A 39 -17.97 -13.84 9.15
CA LYS A 39 -17.28 -12.61 9.55
C LYS A 39 -18.23 -11.44 9.32
N LYS A 40 -18.66 -10.75 10.38
CA LYS A 40 -19.36 -9.47 10.26
C LYS A 40 -18.46 -8.53 9.46
N ARG A 41 -18.89 -8.12 8.26
CA ARG A 41 -18.30 -6.95 7.63
C ARG A 41 -18.71 -5.78 8.53
N GLY A 42 -17.79 -5.31 9.37
CA GLY A 42 -17.98 -4.06 10.09
C GLY A 42 -18.30 -2.94 9.11
N PRO A 43 -18.81 -1.79 9.58
CA PRO A 43 -18.90 -0.61 8.73
C PRO A 43 -17.54 -0.45 8.04
N ARG A 44 -17.55 -0.49 6.71
CA ARG A 44 -16.40 0.01 5.96
C ARG A 44 -16.30 1.45 6.42
N GLU A 45 -15.37 1.77 7.30
CA GLU A 45 -14.92 3.13 7.47
C GLU A 45 -14.52 3.55 6.07
N ALA A 46 -15.38 4.34 5.43
CA ALA A 46 -15.00 5.07 4.25
C ALA A 46 -13.83 5.90 4.75
N LYS A 47 -12.60 5.50 4.43
CA LYS A 47 -11.46 6.42 4.47
C LYS A 47 -11.91 7.57 3.58
N SER A 48 -12.44 8.61 4.22
CA SER A 48 -12.89 9.80 3.53
C SER A 48 -11.72 10.22 2.68
N ALA A 49 -11.93 10.39 1.38
CA ALA A 49 -10.99 11.12 0.54
C ALA A 49 -11.03 12.57 1.03
N ALA A 50 -10.43 12.83 2.19
CA ALA A 50 -10.15 14.16 2.64
C ALA A 50 -9.28 14.76 1.54
N ALA A 51 -9.80 15.81 0.90
CA ALA A 51 -8.99 16.64 0.05
C ALA A 51 -7.88 17.21 0.94
N ILE A 52 -6.70 16.59 0.86
CA ILE A 52 -5.53 17.07 1.58
C ILE A 52 -5.21 18.42 0.93
N PRO A 53 -5.30 19.55 1.66
CA PRO A 53 -4.94 20.84 1.09
C PRO A 53 -3.50 20.77 0.60
N LEU A 54 -3.19 21.38 -0.55
CA LEU A 54 -1.86 21.29 -1.16
C LEU A 54 -0.74 21.71 -0.19
N ALA A 55 -1.04 22.59 0.78
CA ALA A 55 -0.14 22.99 1.85
C ALA A 55 0.25 21.86 2.81
N ASP A 56 -0.62 20.87 3.03
CA ASP A 56 -0.32 19.67 3.83
C ASP A 56 0.51 18.64 3.03
N LEU A 57 0.60 18.78 1.70
CA LEU A 57 1.44 17.89 0.87
C LEU A 57 2.92 18.26 0.93
N PHE A 58 3.26 19.47 1.38
CA PHE A 58 4.64 19.97 1.43
C PHE A 58 5.09 20.15 2.88
N THR A 59 5.40 19.03 3.56
CA THR A 59 5.97 19.06 4.92
C THR A 59 7.49 19.20 4.94
N THR A 60 8.14 19.11 3.77
CA THR A 60 9.59 19.20 3.65
C THR A 60 10.02 20.67 3.66
N PRO A 61 10.85 21.10 4.63
CA PRO A 61 11.36 22.46 4.67
C PRO A 61 12.27 22.74 3.48
N GLU A 62 12.56 24.02 3.23
CA GLU A 62 13.58 24.38 2.25
C GLU A 62 14.94 23.82 2.67
N LEU A 63 15.44 22.86 1.89
CA LEU A 63 16.76 22.26 2.05
C LEU A 63 17.65 22.72 0.87
N PRO A 64 18.27 23.90 0.97
CA PRO A 64 19.14 24.41 -0.10
C PRO A 64 20.33 23.47 -0.30
N GLY A 65 20.65 23.16 -1.55
CA GLY A 65 21.75 22.23 -1.88
C GLY A 65 21.49 20.76 -1.56
N ALA A 66 20.24 20.36 -1.24
CA ALA A 66 19.90 18.97 -1.03
C ALA A 66 20.17 18.12 -2.28
N LEU A 67 21.11 17.18 -2.15
CA LEU A 67 21.54 16.32 -3.26
C LEU A 67 20.47 15.27 -3.66
N CYS A 68 19.49 14.99 -2.80
CA CYS A 68 18.37 14.13 -3.13
C CYS A 68 17.41 14.75 -4.16
N ARG A 69 17.46 16.07 -4.37
CA ARG A 69 16.58 16.77 -5.31
C ARG A 69 16.85 16.32 -6.75
N GLY A 70 15.81 15.83 -7.42
CA GLY A 70 15.91 15.31 -8.78
C GLY A 70 16.35 13.84 -8.87
N GLN A 71 16.64 13.19 -7.74
CA GLN A 71 17.07 11.79 -7.66
C GLN A 71 16.12 10.94 -6.82
N TRP A 72 14.83 11.30 -6.75
CA TRP A 72 13.83 10.64 -5.91
C TRP A 72 13.84 9.11 -6.04
N ASP A 73 14.10 8.61 -7.25
CA ASP A 73 14.21 7.20 -7.59
C ASP A 73 15.27 6.43 -6.76
N LEU A 74 16.38 7.10 -6.43
CA LEU A 74 17.47 6.55 -5.62
C LEU A 74 17.12 6.49 -4.13
N PHE A 75 16.25 7.38 -3.66
CA PHE A 75 15.95 7.57 -2.23
C PHE A 75 14.63 6.92 -1.81
N ASP A 76 13.77 6.51 -2.75
CA ASP A 76 12.50 5.84 -2.45
C ASP A 76 12.68 4.33 -2.19
N LEU A 77 11.85 3.78 -1.30
CA LEU A 77 11.80 2.34 -0.99
C LEU A 77 10.87 1.57 -1.93
N ASP A 78 9.82 2.22 -2.48
CA ASP A 78 8.84 1.56 -3.35
C ASP A 78 9.16 1.80 -4.81
N GLN A 79 9.69 0.75 -5.46
CA GLN A 79 10.13 0.81 -6.85
C GLN A 79 9.57 -0.33 -7.68
N GLY A 80 8.28 -0.66 -7.49
CA GLY A 80 7.50 -1.47 -8.44
C GLY A 80 8.27 -2.60 -9.15
N ARG A 81 8.66 -2.39 -10.43
CA ARG A 81 9.34 -3.37 -11.30
C ARG A 81 10.83 -3.09 -11.56
N ASP A 82 11.51 -2.27 -10.75
CA ASP A 82 12.95 -2.06 -10.93
C ASP A 82 13.75 -3.32 -10.52
N HIS A 83 14.77 -3.67 -11.31
CA HIS A 83 15.57 -4.88 -11.20
C HIS A 83 16.86 -4.72 -10.36
N ARG A 84 17.20 -3.49 -9.94
CA ARG A 84 18.35 -3.27 -9.04
C ARG A 84 18.06 -3.78 -7.62
N ALA A 85 19.02 -4.51 -7.06
CA ALA A 85 19.00 -4.95 -5.67
C ALA A 85 18.81 -3.74 -4.71
N PRO A 86 17.76 -3.75 -3.86
CA PRO A 86 17.44 -2.65 -2.95
C PRO A 86 18.62 -2.23 -2.06
N GLU A 87 19.44 -3.19 -1.64
CA GLU A 87 20.56 -3.00 -0.71
C GLU A 87 21.66 -2.12 -1.32
N THR A 88 21.98 -2.31 -2.60
CA THR A 88 23.01 -1.51 -3.29
C THR A 88 22.54 -0.07 -3.50
N ARG A 89 21.24 0.12 -3.80
CA ARG A 89 20.64 1.44 -3.99
C ARG A 89 20.62 2.24 -2.69
N HIS A 90 20.20 1.62 -1.59
CA HIS A 90 20.16 2.31 -0.30
C HIS A 90 21.56 2.68 0.20
N ALA A 91 22.56 1.81 -0.04
CA ALA A 91 23.95 2.13 0.29
C ALA A 91 24.45 3.36 -0.49
N GLU A 92 24.14 3.46 -1.78
CA GLU A 92 24.46 4.62 -2.61
C GLU A 92 23.75 5.89 -2.11
N ALA A 93 22.45 5.81 -1.81
CA ALA A 93 21.68 6.90 -1.25
C ALA A 93 22.24 7.40 0.09
N ILE A 94 22.64 6.48 0.99
CA ILE A 94 23.25 6.81 2.28
C ILE A 94 24.59 7.51 2.08
N ALA A 95 25.47 6.98 1.21
CA ALA A 95 26.75 7.59 0.92
C ALA A 95 26.60 9.02 0.35
N LEU A 96 25.56 9.24 -0.46
CA LEU A 96 25.23 10.53 -1.03
C LEU A 96 24.66 11.48 0.06
N CYS A 97 23.81 10.99 0.97
CA CYS A 97 23.35 11.75 2.14
C CYS A 97 24.51 12.26 3.00
N GLN A 98 25.55 11.45 3.22
CA GLN A 98 26.71 11.82 4.04
C GLN A 98 27.53 12.99 3.45
N GLN A 99 27.44 13.20 2.14
CA GLN A 99 28.11 14.30 1.43
C GLN A 99 27.18 15.52 1.23
N CYS A 100 25.93 15.44 1.68
CA CYS A 100 24.92 16.45 1.42
C CYS A 100 25.14 17.71 2.27
N PRO A 101 25.23 18.91 1.68
CA PRO A 101 25.32 20.18 2.42
C PRO A 101 24.12 20.41 3.36
N ALA A 102 22.96 19.86 3.01
CA ALA A 102 21.72 19.99 3.78
C ALA A 102 21.55 18.91 4.86
N LEU A 103 22.55 18.06 5.11
CA LEU A 103 22.42 16.91 6.01
C LEU A 103 21.95 17.32 7.41
N THR A 104 22.57 18.34 8.02
CA THR A 104 22.20 18.80 9.36
C THR A 104 20.74 19.27 9.44
N ALA A 105 20.31 20.11 8.48
CA ALA A 105 18.93 20.59 8.43
C ALA A 105 17.93 19.46 8.15
N CYS A 106 18.30 18.49 7.30
CA CYS A 106 17.51 17.30 7.03
C CYS A 106 17.35 16.45 8.29
N THR A 107 18.42 16.22 9.06
CA THR A 107 18.36 15.49 10.32
C THR A 107 17.42 16.16 11.32
N SER A 108 17.57 17.46 11.55
CA SER A 108 16.69 18.20 12.49
C SER A 108 15.22 18.14 12.08
N TRP A 109 14.93 18.24 10.78
CA TRP A 109 13.57 18.10 10.28
C TRP A 109 13.01 16.70 10.52
N VAL A 110 13.73 15.65 10.13
CA VAL A 110 13.29 14.25 10.32
C VAL A 110 13.07 13.95 11.81
N GLU A 111 13.93 14.45 12.68
CA GLU A 111 13.80 14.28 14.14
C GLU A 111 12.59 15.05 14.74
N SER A 112 12.13 16.11 14.07
CA SER A 112 10.94 16.87 14.51
C SER A 112 9.61 16.19 14.15
N LEU A 113 9.63 15.25 13.20
CA LEU A 113 8.41 14.60 12.71
C LEU A 113 7.97 13.46 13.63
N PRO A 114 6.65 13.33 13.92
CA PRO A 114 6.14 12.13 14.58
C PRO A 114 6.29 10.92 13.65
N PRO A 115 6.44 9.69 14.18
CA PRO A 115 6.66 8.48 13.37
C PRO A 115 5.64 8.27 12.25
N GLN A 116 4.38 8.63 12.50
CA GLN A 116 3.24 8.53 11.58
C GLN A 116 3.37 9.43 10.33
N LYS A 117 4.24 10.46 10.40
CA LYS A 117 4.45 11.45 9.34
C LYS A 117 5.83 11.33 8.68
N LEU A 118 6.64 10.36 9.11
CA LEU A 118 7.93 10.12 8.48
C LEU A 118 7.72 9.52 7.09
N PRO A 119 8.28 10.12 6.03
CA PRO A 119 8.25 9.52 4.71
C PRO A 119 9.08 8.23 4.70
N THR A 120 8.62 7.23 3.94
CA THR A 120 9.43 6.06 3.63
C THR A 120 10.57 6.44 2.69
N GLY A 121 11.73 5.81 2.84
CA GLY A 121 12.89 6.16 2.01
C GLY A 121 14.19 6.21 2.79
N VAL A 122 15.24 6.66 2.09
CA VAL A 122 16.50 7.09 2.71
C VAL A 122 16.41 8.57 3.01
N LEU A 123 16.45 8.92 4.28
CA LEU A 123 16.35 10.29 4.79
C LEU A 123 17.40 10.50 5.88
N ALA A 124 18.08 11.66 5.87
CA ALA A 124 19.12 11.98 6.86
C ALA A 124 20.20 10.87 7.02
N GLY A 125 20.52 10.14 5.95
CA GLY A 125 21.52 9.06 5.96
C GLY A 125 21.06 7.75 6.63
N ARG A 126 19.75 7.58 6.87
CA ARG A 126 19.16 6.35 7.42
C ARG A 126 17.96 5.89 6.60
N ILE A 127 17.68 4.59 6.65
CA ILE A 127 16.48 4.00 6.04
C ILE A 127 15.30 4.18 7.00
N ILE A 128 14.20 4.73 6.50
CA ILE A 128 12.92 4.83 7.18
C ILE A 128 11.95 3.88 6.49
N THR A 129 11.52 2.84 7.22
CA THR A 129 10.50 1.89 6.79
C THR A 129 9.17 2.19 7.49
N THR A 130 8.05 2.02 6.79
CA THR A 130 6.74 1.91 7.43
C THR A 130 6.59 0.50 7.96
N GLU A 131 7.06 0.24 9.18
CA GLU A 131 6.56 -0.92 9.91
C GLU A 131 5.16 -0.56 10.43
N GLU A 132 4.13 -1.04 9.72
CA GLU A 132 2.76 -1.10 10.26
C GLU A 132 2.81 -1.91 11.57
N LYS A 133 2.56 -1.27 12.70
CA LYS A 133 2.31 -1.94 13.98
C LYS A 133 0.82 -2.05 14.24
#